data_AF-A0A519PFK7-F1
#
_entry.id   AF-A0A519PFK7-F1
#
_cell.length_a   1.000
_cell.length_b   1.000
_cell.length_c   1.000
_cell.angle_alpha   90.00
_cell.angle_beta   90.00
_cell.angle_gamma   90.00
#
_symmetry.space_group_name_H-M   'P 1'
#
loop_
_entity.id
_entity.type
_entity.pdbx_description
1 polymer ?
#
loop_
_entity_poly.entity_id
_entity_poly.type
_entity_poly.pdbx_seq_one_letter_code
_entity_poly.pdbx_strand_id
1 'polypeptide(L)'
;MSLSDYRTFGRSGLVVSPLALGTMTFGTARWGSDTAGSRAVFDAYVEAGGNFADTADVYSGGRSETMLGDFIAERGLRDRMVVATKAGFATGAPLAGGAGAKHLHTAVEG
;
A
#
# COMPACT_ATOMS: atom_id res chain seq x y z
N MET A 1 -21.02 -9.59 -1.24
CA MET A 1 -20.61 -8.21 -0.91
C MET A 1 -19.65 -7.75 -2.00
N SER A 2 -19.93 -6.62 -2.67
CA SER A 2 -19.09 -6.08 -3.73
C SER A 2 -17.99 -5.17 -3.16
N LEU A 3 -16.84 -5.06 -3.85
CA LEU A 3 -15.81 -4.07 -3.46
C LEU A 3 -16.24 -2.63 -3.74
N SER A 4 -17.24 -2.44 -4.61
CA SER A 4 -17.89 -1.15 -4.89
C SER A 4 -18.99 -0.77 -3.87
N ASP A 5 -19.31 -1.65 -2.91
CA ASP A 5 -20.22 -1.33 -1.80
C ASP A 5 -19.48 -0.48 -0.75
N TYR A 6 -19.08 0.74 -1.16
CA TYR A 6 -18.22 1.60 -0.35
C TYR A 6 -18.83 1.99 0.98
N ARG A 7 -17.96 2.25 1.96
CA ARG A 7 -18.31 2.61 3.33
C ARG A 7 -17.49 3.82 3.79
N THR A 8 -18.06 4.61 4.69
CA THR A 8 -17.30 5.67 5.36
C THR A 8 -16.27 5.07 6.30
N PHE A 9 -15.04 5.60 6.27
CA PHE A 9 -13.99 5.19 7.19
C PHE A 9 -14.08 5.98 8.50
N GLY A 10 -14.99 5.52 9.37
CA GLY A 10 -15.29 6.20 10.63
C GLY A 10 -15.78 7.62 10.39
N ARG A 11 -15.12 8.60 11.04
CA ARG A 11 -15.45 10.03 10.95
C ARG A 11 -14.49 10.85 10.09
N SER A 12 -13.62 10.19 9.31
CA SER A 12 -12.54 10.86 8.56
C SER A 12 -13.01 11.58 7.28
N GLY A 13 -14.21 11.26 6.79
CA GLY A 13 -14.68 11.71 5.47
C GLY A 13 -14.19 10.86 4.29
N LEU A 14 -13.30 9.89 4.52
CA LEU A 14 -12.88 8.94 3.50
C LEU A 14 -13.98 7.92 3.20
N VAL A 15 -14.08 7.54 1.92
CA VAL A 15 -15.01 6.52 1.41
C VAL A 15 -14.17 5.39 0.82
N VAL A 16 -14.25 4.21 1.44
CA VAL A 16 -13.37 3.07 1.13
C VAL A 16 -14.16 1.81 0.79
N SER A 17 -13.53 0.93 0.01
CA SER A 17 -14.01 -0.43 -0.22
C SER A 17 -14.11 -1.18 1.11
N PRO A 18 -15.04 -2.13 1.22
CA PRO A 18 -15.23 -2.88 2.45
C PRO A 18 -14.07 -3.82 2.79
N LEU A 19 -13.18 -4.08 1.83
CA LEU A 19 -11.93 -4.82 1.99
C LEU A 19 -10.77 -3.99 1.43
N ALA A 20 -9.69 -3.94 2.20
CA ALA A 20 -8.43 -3.35 1.77
C ALA A 20 -7.55 -4.41 1.09
N LEU A 21 -6.85 -4.02 0.03
CA LEU A 21 -5.81 -4.82 -0.59
C LEU A 21 -4.50 -4.66 0.21
N GLY A 22 -4.10 -5.69 0.95
CA GLY A 22 -2.78 -5.74 1.58
C GLY A 22 -1.70 -6.15 0.59
N THR A 23 -0.60 -5.41 0.54
CA THR A 23 0.48 -5.63 -0.44
C THR A 23 1.78 -6.17 0.16
N MET A 24 1.76 -6.72 1.38
CA MET A 24 2.96 -7.30 2.02
C MET A 24 3.63 -8.39 1.16
N THR A 25 2.87 -9.10 0.34
CA THR A 25 3.37 -10.13 -0.59
C THR A 25 4.05 -9.54 -1.83
N PHE A 26 3.85 -8.26 -2.15
CA PHE A 26 4.31 -7.69 -3.42
C PHE A 26 5.83 -7.57 -3.43
N GLY A 27 6.47 -8.20 -4.40
CA GLY A 27 7.93 -8.25 -4.53
C GLY A 27 8.64 -9.17 -3.55
N THR A 28 7.90 -9.91 -2.70
CA THR A 28 8.51 -10.81 -1.71
C THR A 28 8.93 -12.14 -2.36
N ALA A 29 10.23 -12.37 -2.45
CA ALA A 29 10.81 -13.47 -3.21
C ALA A 29 10.50 -14.89 -2.67
N ARG A 30 10.38 -15.07 -1.35
CA ARG A 30 10.30 -16.41 -0.75
C ARG A 30 8.89 -17.01 -0.76
N TRP A 31 7.86 -16.18 -0.62
CA TRP A 31 6.47 -16.62 -0.41
C TRP A 31 5.43 -15.66 -1.01
N GLY A 32 5.86 -14.55 -1.58
CA GLY A 32 4.99 -13.54 -2.15
C GLY A 32 4.87 -13.68 -3.67
N SER A 33 4.67 -12.55 -4.33
CA SER A 33 4.48 -12.47 -5.78
C SER A 33 5.57 -11.61 -6.40
N ASP A 34 6.01 -12.00 -7.60
CA ASP A 34 6.86 -11.14 -8.44
C ASP A 34 6.06 -9.96 -8.99
N THR A 35 6.68 -9.14 -9.85
CA THR A 35 6.02 -7.97 -10.42
C THR A 35 4.76 -8.34 -11.22
N ALA A 36 4.82 -9.40 -12.02
CA ALA A 36 3.70 -9.82 -12.86
C ALA A 36 2.53 -10.34 -12.03
N GLY A 37 2.80 -11.20 -11.03
CA GLY A 37 1.77 -11.71 -10.12
C GLY A 37 1.15 -10.60 -9.27
N SER A 38 1.97 -9.70 -8.75
CA SER A 38 1.49 -8.53 -7.97
C SER A 38 0.62 -7.62 -8.81
N ARG A 39 1.00 -7.40 -10.08
CA ARG A 39 0.20 -6.63 -11.04
C ARG A 39 -1.15 -7.29 -11.30
N ALA A 40 -1.17 -8.60 -11.54
CA ALA A 40 -2.43 -9.34 -11.76
C ALA A 40 -3.37 -9.24 -10.56
N VAL A 41 -2.85 -9.32 -9.33
CA VAL A 41 -3.64 -9.14 -8.10
C VAL A 41 -4.18 -7.71 -7.99
N PHE A 42 -3.34 -6.70 -8.25
CA PHE A 42 -3.76 -5.30 -8.22
C PHE A 42 -4.85 -5.00 -9.25
N ASP A 43 -4.65 -5.43 -10.49
CA ASP A 43 -5.59 -5.22 -11.60
C ASP A 43 -6.95 -5.86 -11.28
N ALA A 44 -6.96 -7.12 -10.81
CA ALA A 44 -8.19 -7.80 -10.42
C ALA A 44 -8.93 -7.07 -9.28
N TYR A 45 -8.20 -6.52 -8.30
CA TYR A 45 -8.80 -5.77 -7.20
C TYR A 45 -9.46 -4.47 -7.67
N VAL A 46 -8.76 -3.66 -8.48
CA VAL A 46 -9.30 -2.37 -8.95
C VAL A 46 -10.41 -2.55 -9.99
N GLU A 47 -10.36 -3.60 -10.80
CA GLU A 47 -11.41 -3.94 -11.78
C GLU A 47 -12.69 -4.42 -11.11
N ALA A 48 -12.58 -5.08 -9.96
CA ALA A 48 -13.71 -5.42 -9.11
C ALA A 48 -14.29 -4.20 -8.33
N GLY A 49 -13.70 -3.02 -8.47
CA GLY A 49 -14.14 -1.78 -7.82
C GLY A 49 -13.44 -1.46 -6.50
N GLY A 50 -12.33 -2.16 -6.20
CA GLY A 50 -11.49 -1.89 -5.04
C GLY A 50 -10.84 -0.51 -5.08
N ASN A 51 -10.78 0.18 -3.94
CA ASN A 51 -10.19 1.53 -3.84
C ASN A 51 -9.28 1.76 -2.62
N PHE A 52 -9.02 0.74 -1.80
CA PHE A 52 -8.26 0.89 -0.55
C PHE A 52 -7.07 -0.07 -0.52
N ALA A 53 -5.86 0.45 -0.56
CA ALA A 53 -4.62 -0.34 -0.54
C ALA A 53 -3.78 -0.05 0.71
N ASP A 54 -3.15 -1.10 1.24
CA ASP A 54 -2.27 -1.08 2.41
C ASP A 54 -0.87 -1.58 2.05
N THR A 55 0.15 -0.77 2.34
CA THR A 55 1.58 -1.07 2.17
C THR A 55 2.38 -0.66 3.41
N ALA A 56 3.72 -0.78 3.36
CA ALA A 56 4.64 -0.24 4.36
C ALA A 56 6.05 -0.09 3.79
N ASP A 57 6.84 0.81 4.37
CA ASP A 57 8.25 1.06 4.04
C ASP A 57 9.13 -0.21 4.10
N VAL A 58 8.84 -1.11 5.03
CA VAL A 58 9.59 -2.37 5.18
C VAL A 58 9.12 -3.50 4.25
N TYR A 59 7.96 -3.39 3.60
CA TYR A 59 7.44 -4.48 2.77
C TYR A 59 8.34 -4.71 1.55
N SER A 60 8.98 -5.87 1.52
CA SER A 60 10.02 -6.21 0.53
C SER A 60 11.14 -5.15 0.44
N GLY A 61 11.45 -4.47 1.57
CA GLY A 61 12.44 -3.39 1.61
C GLY A 61 12.06 -2.19 0.73
N GLY A 62 10.82 -1.72 0.83
CA GLY A 62 10.29 -0.59 0.05
C GLY A 62 9.76 -0.96 -1.33
N ARG A 63 10.14 -2.13 -1.87
CA ARG A 63 9.73 -2.54 -3.23
C ARG A 63 8.21 -2.65 -3.40
N SER A 64 7.48 -3.01 -2.34
CA SER A 64 6.01 -3.04 -2.37
C SER A 64 5.42 -1.65 -2.65
N GLU A 65 5.96 -0.61 -2.02
CA GLU A 65 5.51 0.78 -2.23
C GLU A 65 5.80 1.25 -3.64
N THR A 66 7.02 0.98 -4.15
CA THR A 66 7.39 1.30 -5.53
C THR A 66 6.41 0.66 -6.53
N MET A 67 6.18 -0.65 -6.40
CA MET A 67 5.29 -1.37 -7.30
C MET A 67 3.85 -0.87 -7.24
N LEU A 68 3.31 -0.63 -6.03
CA LEU A 68 1.97 -0.09 -5.87
C LEU A 68 1.85 1.31 -6.49
N GLY A 69 2.85 2.17 -6.27
CA GLY A 69 2.93 3.51 -6.87
C GLY A 69 2.91 3.46 -8.40
N ASP A 70 3.76 2.62 -9.00
CA ASP A 70 3.82 2.43 -10.44
C ASP A 70 2.47 1.96 -11.00
N PHE A 71 1.85 0.94 -10.39
CA PHE A 71 0.57 0.41 -10.87
C PHE A 71 -0.57 1.43 -10.79
N ILE A 72 -0.62 2.22 -9.72
CA ILE A 72 -1.60 3.31 -9.57
C ILE A 72 -1.38 4.39 -10.63
N ALA A 73 -0.13 4.79 -10.87
CA ALA A 73 0.22 5.81 -11.84
C ALA A 73 -0.10 5.37 -13.28
N GLU A 74 0.31 4.17 -13.67
CA GLU A 74 0.08 3.60 -14.99
C GLU A 74 -1.41 3.45 -15.33
N ARG A 75 -2.26 3.17 -14.34
CA ARG A 75 -3.72 3.06 -14.51
C ARG A 75 -4.44 4.41 -14.35
N GLY A 76 -3.75 5.49 -14.00
CA GLY A 76 -4.36 6.80 -13.77
C GLY A 76 -5.34 6.81 -12.59
N LEU A 77 -5.07 6.03 -11.54
CA LEU A 77 -6.03 5.80 -10.45
C LEU A 77 -5.78 6.64 -9.19
N ARG A 78 -4.85 7.60 -9.23
CA ARG A 78 -4.42 8.32 -8.02
C ARG A 78 -5.58 8.94 -7.25
N ASP A 79 -6.51 9.61 -7.94
CA ASP A 79 -7.65 10.30 -7.31
C ASP A 79 -8.75 9.34 -6.80
N ARG A 80 -8.68 8.06 -7.22
CA ARG A 80 -9.65 7.04 -6.82
C ARG A 80 -9.17 6.18 -5.67
N MET A 81 -7.86 6.13 -5.42
CA MET A 81 -7.27 5.23 -4.43
C MET A 81 -7.02 5.92 -3.09
N VAL A 82 -7.40 5.24 -2.02
CA VAL A 82 -6.95 5.48 -0.66
C VAL A 82 -5.75 4.56 -0.40
N VAL A 83 -4.60 5.16 -0.07
CA VAL A 83 -3.36 4.44 0.21
C VAL A 83 -2.99 4.63 1.67
N ALA A 84 -2.88 3.53 2.40
CA ALA A 84 -2.34 3.50 3.75
C ALA A 84 -0.91 2.94 3.71
N THR A 85 0.02 3.62 4.39
CA THR A 85 1.38 3.12 4.63
C THR A 85 1.71 3.20 6.12
N LYS A 86 2.88 2.66 6.50
CA LYS A 86 3.34 2.52 7.88
C LYS A 86 4.84 2.77 7.93
N ALA A 87 5.28 3.28 9.07
CA ALA A 87 6.68 3.45 9.44
C ALA A 87 6.89 3.05 10.91
N GLY A 88 8.13 2.79 11.29
CA GLY A 88 8.52 2.52 12.69
C GLY A 88 9.23 1.19 12.91
N PHE A 89 9.24 0.29 11.94
CA PHE A 89 10.16 -0.85 11.96
C PHE A 89 11.55 -0.44 11.47
N ALA A 90 12.57 -1.18 11.90
CA ALA A 90 13.94 -0.85 11.57
C ALA A 90 14.24 -1.11 10.09
N THR A 91 14.75 -0.11 9.38
CA THR A 91 15.08 -0.17 7.95
C THR A 91 16.60 -0.25 7.69
N GLY A 92 17.42 -0.39 8.74
CA GLY A 92 18.82 -0.84 8.62
C GLY A 92 19.90 0.15 9.07
N ALA A 93 19.55 1.38 9.50
CA ALA A 93 20.49 2.33 10.08
C ALA A 93 20.20 2.57 11.58
N PRO A 94 21.19 3.01 12.39
CA PRO A 94 21.02 3.17 13.85
C PRO A 94 19.85 4.06 14.29
N LEU A 95 19.43 5.01 13.44
CA LEU A 95 18.33 5.93 13.70
C LEU A 95 17.18 5.78 12.70
N ALA A 96 17.11 4.64 12.01
CA ALA A 96 16.08 4.34 11.02
C ALA A 96 15.13 3.26 11.55
N GLY A 97 14.40 3.60 12.61
CA GLY A 97 13.37 2.78 13.23
C GLY A 97 12.75 3.45 14.46
N GLY A 98 11.66 2.88 14.97
CA GLY A 98 10.91 3.38 16.12
C GLY A 98 10.03 4.59 15.81
N ALA A 99 9.26 5.07 16.80
CA ALA A 99 8.32 6.18 16.63
C ALA A 99 8.95 7.58 16.81
N GLY A 100 10.27 7.70 16.70
CA GLY A 100 10.96 8.97 16.88
C GLY A 100 10.67 9.94 15.73
N ALA A 101 10.47 11.22 16.04
CA ALA A 101 10.11 12.25 15.06
C ALA A 101 11.04 12.25 13.82
N LYS A 102 12.36 12.16 14.02
CA LYS A 102 13.34 12.07 12.93
C LYS A 102 13.01 10.92 11.96
N HIS A 103 12.80 9.71 12.47
CA HIS A 103 12.55 8.54 11.63
C HIS A 103 11.22 8.67 10.90
N LEU A 104 10.14 9.06 11.59
CA LEU A 104 8.83 9.20 10.96
C LEU A 104 8.81 10.26 9.87
N HIS A 105 9.52 11.39 10.06
CA HIS A 105 9.68 12.40 9.02
C HIS A 105 10.52 11.92 7.84
N THR A 106 11.60 11.17 8.07
CA THR A 106 12.35 10.59 6.94
C THR A 106 11.52 9.55 6.20
N ALA A 107 10.77 8.71 6.91
CA ALA A 107 9.98 7.63 6.31
C ALA A 107 8.80 8.14 5.46
N VAL A 108 8.21 9.29 5.79
CA VAL A 108 7.09 9.84 5.00
C VAL A 108 7.54 10.49 3.68
N GLU A 109 8.78 10.99 3.61
CA GLU A 109 9.29 11.68 2.42
C GLU A 109 9.82 10.72 1.35
N GLY A 110 10.34 9.55 1.76
CA GLY A 110 10.97 8.57 0.87
C GLY A 110 12.45 8.84 0.62
#